data_AF-A0AAU6KFH2-F1
#
_entry.id   AF-A0AAU6KFH2-F1
#
_cell.length_a   1.000
_cell.length_b   1.000
_cell.length_c   1.000
_cell.angle_alpha   90.00
_cell.angle_beta   90.00
_cell.angle_gamma   90.00
#
_symmetry.space_group_name_H-M   'P 1'
#
loop_
_entity.id
_entity.type
_entity.pdbx_description
1 polymer ?
#
loop_
_entity_poly.entity_id
_entity_poly.type
_entity_poly.pdbx_seq_one_letter_code
_entity_poly.pdbx_strand_id
1 'polypeptide(L)'
;MAQGHGWEGAVLKLLRGKDFEFTVTGAEDITPRYRRLRLTDGGMLAATGVHPTMWVRLWFDNAGKPHQRAYTLVDPDPATGTFGLEFALHEGRASDWARAAKPGDTIEATVHGTAFTEPDPAPSHVFAVADAASLPDLLADQSAPYVWIACDTTTTRALTAYVRKELSVPRQRVNAMGYWRTAS
;
A
#
# COMPACT_ATOMS: atom_id res chain seq x y z
N MET A 1 21.89 -4.39 -19.17
CA MET A 1 21.35 -3.55 -20.27
C MET A 1 19.88 -3.32 -19.97
N ALA A 2 19.49 -2.13 -19.50
CA ALA A 2 18.10 -1.82 -19.20
C ALA A 2 17.32 -1.55 -20.50
N GLN A 3 16.18 -2.22 -20.69
CA GLN A 3 15.28 -1.97 -21.82
C GLN A 3 14.16 -1.01 -21.41
N GLY A 4 13.74 -0.15 -22.34
CA GLY A 4 13.03 1.09 -22.02
C GLY A 4 11.61 0.90 -21.48
N HIS A 5 11.29 1.62 -20.40
CA HIS A 5 9.93 1.79 -19.91
C HIS A 5 9.18 2.73 -20.86
N GLY A 6 7.91 2.43 -21.16
CA GLY A 6 7.07 3.26 -22.03
C GLY A 6 6.72 4.63 -21.42
N TRP A 7 5.86 5.38 -22.13
CA TRP A 7 5.38 6.72 -21.78
C TRP A 7 5.06 6.92 -20.29
N GLU A 8 4.39 5.97 -19.63
CA GLU A 8 4.08 6.06 -18.19
C GLU A 8 5.33 6.11 -17.29
N GLY A 9 6.36 5.30 -17.59
CA GLY A 9 7.62 5.32 -16.86
C GLY A 9 8.46 6.56 -17.18
N ALA A 10 8.36 7.09 -18.40
CA ALA A 10 8.96 8.38 -18.75
C ALA A 10 8.31 9.53 -17.98
N VAL A 11 6.97 9.53 -17.86
CA VAL A 11 6.23 10.52 -17.05
C VAL A 11 6.56 10.41 -15.57
N LEU A 12 6.63 9.20 -14.99
CA LEU A 12 7.02 9.04 -13.57
C LEU A 12 8.47 9.47 -13.29
N LYS A 13 9.41 9.19 -14.20
CA LYS A 13 10.80 9.68 -14.12
C LYS A 13 10.88 11.21 -14.25
N LEU A 14 10.03 11.82 -15.07
CA LEU A 14 9.90 13.29 -15.14
C LEU A 14 9.36 13.90 -13.83
N LEU A 15 8.54 13.15 -13.08
CA LEU A 15 7.90 13.56 -11.82
C LEU A 15 8.75 13.32 -10.56
N ARG A 16 10.03 12.96 -10.70
CA ARG A 16 10.99 12.74 -9.59
C ARG A 16 10.57 11.66 -8.58
N GLY A 17 9.86 10.63 -9.02
CA GLY A 17 9.75 9.40 -8.23
C GLY A 17 11.16 8.86 -7.95
N LYS A 18 11.47 8.58 -6.68
CA LYS A 18 12.67 7.77 -6.35
C LYS A 18 12.29 6.31 -6.60
N ASP A 19 12.96 5.71 -7.59
CA ASP A 19 12.87 4.28 -7.85
C ASP A 19 13.84 3.53 -6.92
N PHE A 20 13.37 2.44 -6.34
CA PHE A 20 14.11 1.55 -5.45
C PHE A 20 13.92 0.11 -5.91
N GLU A 21 14.88 -0.77 -5.60
CA GLU A 21 14.72 -2.21 -5.76
C GLU A 21 14.55 -2.83 -4.37
N PHE A 22 13.49 -3.62 -4.21
CA PHE A 22 13.28 -4.41 -3.01
C PHE A 22 13.70 -5.86 -3.25
N THR A 23 14.21 -6.52 -2.21
CA THR A 23 14.60 -7.94 -2.28
C THR A 23 13.82 -8.72 -1.25
N VAL A 24 13.15 -9.80 -1.66
CA VAL A 24 12.42 -10.69 -0.76
C VAL A 24 13.42 -11.42 0.14
N THR A 25 13.17 -11.42 1.45
CA THR A 25 13.95 -12.13 2.47
C THR A 25 13.17 -13.28 3.11
N GLY A 26 11.83 -13.23 3.06
CA GLY A 26 10.96 -14.28 3.57
C GLY A 26 9.56 -14.24 2.95
N ALA A 27 8.86 -15.38 2.97
CA ALA A 27 7.49 -15.52 2.49
C ALA A 27 6.70 -16.43 3.45
N GLU A 28 5.47 -16.03 3.77
CA GLU A 28 4.59 -16.69 4.76
C GLU A 28 3.14 -16.66 4.25
N ASP A 29 2.52 -17.83 4.09
CA ASP A 29 1.10 -17.94 3.77
C ASP A 29 0.26 -17.89 5.06
N ILE A 30 -0.19 -16.70 5.44
CA ILE A 30 -1.04 -16.45 6.63
C ILE A 30 -2.38 -17.19 6.48
N THR A 31 -2.95 -17.19 5.27
CA THR A 31 -4.10 -18.03 4.88
C THR A 31 -3.95 -18.45 3.41
N PRO A 32 -4.74 -19.42 2.90
CA PRO A 32 -4.72 -19.78 1.47
C PRO A 32 -5.04 -18.63 0.49
N ARG A 33 -5.54 -17.48 0.98
CA ARG A 33 -5.78 -16.28 0.17
C ARG A 33 -5.07 -15.04 0.72
N TYR A 34 -4.09 -15.19 1.61
CA TYR A 34 -3.40 -14.07 2.23
C TYR A 34 -1.93 -14.42 2.51
N ARG A 35 -1.01 -13.72 1.85
CA ARG A 35 0.42 -14.00 1.93
C ARG A 35 1.20 -12.76 2.32
N ARG A 36 2.10 -12.91 3.28
CA ARG A 36 3.06 -11.91 3.71
C ARG A 36 4.41 -12.20 3.07
N LEU A 37 5.04 -11.17 2.52
CA LEU A 37 6.46 -11.18 2.15
C LEU A 37 7.21 -10.24 3.10
N ARG A 38 8.43 -10.60 3.51
CA ARG A 38 9.38 -9.71 4.17
C ARG A 38 10.45 -9.31 3.16
N LEU A 39 10.88 -8.05 3.18
CA LEU A 39 11.77 -7.48 2.18
C LEU A 39 12.82 -6.54 2.79
N THR A 40 13.96 -6.40 2.11
CA THR A 40 14.86 -5.24 2.25
C THR A 40 14.47 -4.14 1.26
N ASP A 41 14.70 -2.88 1.64
CA ASP A 41 14.11 -1.68 1.03
C ASP A 41 14.99 -0.94 0.01
N GLY A 42 16.23 -1.39 -0.22
CA GLY A 42 17.18 -0.70 -1.09
C GLY A 42 17.58 0.71 -0.59
N GLY A 43 17.41 1.00 0.70
CA GLY A 43 17.66 2.31 1.31
C GLY A 43 16.47 3.28 1.22
N MET A 44 15.28 2.83 0.82
CA MET A 44 14.08 3.65 0.70
C MET A 44 13.71 4.38 2.01
N LEU A 45 13.54 3.65 3.11
CA LEU A 45 13.03 4.17 4.38
C LEU A 45 13.95 5.28 4.92
N ALA A 46 15.27 5.12 4.77
CA ALA A 46 16.25 6.15 5.10
C ALA A 46 16.17 7.38 4.16
N ALA A 47 15.80 7.18 2.89
CA ALA A 47 15.73 8.21 1.86
C ALA A 47 14.39 8.96 1.79
N THR A 48 13.33 8.47 2.45
CA THR A 48 11.98 9.04 2.43
C THR A 48 11.40 9.33 3.83
N GLY A 49 11.94 8.70 4.87
CA GLY A 49 11.24 8.56 6.15
C GLY A 49 10.08 7.57 6.05
N VAL A 50 9.34 7.45 7.15
CA VAL A 50 8.16 6.59 7.33
C VAL A 50 7.04 7.41 7.95
N HIS A 51 5.80 7.10 7.58
CA HIS A 51 4.60 7.62 8.22
C HIS A 51 3.53 6.51 8.30
N PRO A 52 2.49 6.65 9.14
CA PRO A 52 1.34 5.75 9.13
C PRO A 52 0.74 5.67 7.72
N THR A 53 0.24 4.49 7.34
CA THR A 53 -0.40 4.24 6.04
C THR A 53 0.49 4.52 4.82
N MET A 54 1.82 4.49 4.99
CA MET A 54 2.76 4.66 3.90
C MET A 54 2.64 3.50 2.91
N TRP A 55 2.59 3.84 1.62
CA TRP A 55 2.43 2.88 0.54
C TRP A 55 3.41 3.14 -0.60
N VAL A 56 3.85 2.05 -1.21
CA VAL A 56 4.75 1.99 -2.36
C VAL A 56 4.00 1.53 -3.59
N ARG A 57 4.52 1.88 -4.76
CA ARG A 57 4.04 1.37 -6.03
C ARG A 57 5.00 0.33 -6.58
N LEU A 58 4.58 -0.92 -6.61
CA LEU A 58 5.36 -2.04 -7.13
C LEU A 58 5.09 -2.24 -8.62
N TRP A 59 6.14 -2.58 -9.37
CA TRP A 59 6.09 -2.84 -10.81
C TRP A 59 6.24 -4.34 -11.08
N PHE A 60 5.21 -4.91 -11.70
CA PHE A 60 5.14 -6.31 -12.12
C PHE A 60 5.28 -6.40 -13.64
N ASP A 61 5.91 -7.47 -14.14
CA ASP A 61 5.84 -7.78 -15.57
C ASP A 61 4.44 -8.29 -15.96
N ASN A 62 3.99 -7.89 -17.14
CA ASN A 62 2.82 -8.43 -17.81
C ASN A 62 3.12 -8.69 -19.28
N ALA A 63 3.96 -9.71 -19.55
CA ALA A 63 4.41 -10.11 -20.88
C ALA A 63 5.14 -8.95 -21.61
N GLY A 64 6.13 -8.36 -20.95
CA GLY A 64 6.93 -7.24 -21.46
C GLY A 64 6.24 -5.88 -21.34
N LYS A 65 5.07 -5.79 -20.70
CA LYS A 65 4.39 -4.52 -20.41
C LYS A 65 4.41 -4.25 -18.90
N PRO A 66 4.74 -3.03 -18.45
CA PRO A 66 4.73 -2.69 -17.03
C PRO A 66 3.30 -2.76 -16.46
N HIS A 67 3.15 -3.35 -15.28
CA HIS A 67 1.89 -3.45 -14.56
C HIS A 67 2.08 -3.00 -13.11
N GLN A 68 1.51 -1.87 -12.74
CA GLN A 68 1.74 -1.22 -11.44
C GLN A 68 0.60 -1.50 -10.43
N ARG A 69 0.92 -1.73 -9.15
CA ARG A 69 -0.04 -1.77 -8.03
C ARG A 69 0.53 -1.08 -6.79
N ALA A 70 -0.35 -0.50 -5.99
CA ALA A 70 0.01 0.12 -4.71
C ALA A 70 -0.11 -0.91 -3.58
N TYR A 71 0.82 -0.89 -2.62
CA TYR A 71 0.81 -1.73 -1.42
C TYR A 71 1.29 -0.93 -0.20
N THR A 72 0.60 -1.09 0.93
CA THR A 72 0.98 -0.51 2.23
C THR A 72 2.18 -1.27 2.82
N LEU A 73 3.09 -0.54 3.47
CA LEU A 73 4.21 -1.09 4.23
C LEU A 73 3.71 -1.68 5.56
N VAL A 74 4.19 -2.87 5.92
CA VAL A 74 3.88 -3.55 7.19
C VAL A 74 5.12 -3.61 8.05
N ASP A 75 5.04 -3.22 9.33
CA ASP A 75 6.17 -3.16 10.27
C ASP A 75 7.48 -2.55 9.67
N PRO A 76 7.45 -1.36 9.04
CA PRO A 76 8.66 -0.77 8.47
C PRO A 76 9.67 -0.37 9.56
N ASP A 77 10.90 -0.87 9.43
CA ASP A 77 12.04 -0.56 10.29
C ASP A 77 13.14 0.19 9.52
N PRO A 78 13.23 1.52 9.66
CA PRO A 78 14.28 2.33 9.03
C PRO A 78 15.69 2.04 9.54
N ALA A 79 15.87 1.40 10.70
CA ALA A 79 17.19 1.09 11.24
C ALA A 79 17.83 -0.12 10.54
N THR A 80 17.02 -1.08 10.10
CA THR A 80 17.48 -2.25 9.34
C THR A 80 17.20 -2.17 7.84
N GLY A 81 16.39 -1.20 7.38
CA GLY A 81 15.96 -1.12 5.98
C GLY A 81 15.03 -2.27 5.60
N THR A 82 14.20 -2.74 6.54
CA THR A 82 13.29 -3.88 6.32
C THR A 82 11.84 -3.53 6.56
N PHE A 83 10.95 -4.27 5.91
CA PHE A 83 9.50 -4.13 6.05
C PHE A 83 8.80 -5.39 5.52
N GLY A 84 7.50 -5.49 5.73
CA GLY A 84 6.62 -6.48 5.13
C GLY A 84 5.72 -5.87 4.05
N LEU A 85 5.25 -6.73 3.15
CA LEU A 85 4.17 -6.47 2.21
C LEU A 85 3.16 -7.60 2.29
N GLU A 86 1.88 -7.28 2.33
CA GLU A 86 0.80 -8.26 2.45
C GLU A 86 -0.12 -8.25 1.22
N PHE A 87 -0.41 -9.45 0.72
CA PHE A 87 -1.09 -9.69 -0.53
C PHE A 87 -2.38 -10.47 -0.27
N ALA A 88 -3.53 -9.79 -0.43
CA ALA A 88 -4.81 -10.47 -0.63
C ALA A 88 -4.79 -11.15 -2.01
N LEU A 89 -4.72 -12.49 -2.02
CA LEU A 89 -4.52 -13.26 -3.24
C LEU A 89 -5.83 -13.43 -4.03
N HIS A 90 -5.80 -12.98 -5.27
CA HIS A 90 -6.88 -13.10 -6.26
C HIS A 90 -6.31 -13.40 -7.65
N GLU A 91 -7.10 -13.33 -8.71
CA GLU A 91 -6.58 -13.46 -10.09
C GLU A 91 -5.81 -12.22 -10.52
N GLY A 92 -4.59 -12.39 -11.05
CA GLY A 92 -3.82 -11.32 -11.69
C GLY A 92 -2.38 -11.15 -11.19
N ARG A 93 -1.59 -10.42 -12.00
CA ARG A 93 -0.10 -10.41 -11.96
C ARG A 93 0.53 -10.20 -10.59
N ALA A 94 0.00 -9.30 -9.78
CA ALA A 94 0.58 -9.04 -8.47
C ALA A 94 0.36 -10.22 -7.49
N SER A 95 -0.77 -10.91 -7.58
CA SER A 95 -1.01 -12.16 -6.84
C SER A 95 -0.21 -13.32 -7.41
N ASP A 96 -0.08 -13.41 -8.73
CA ASP A 96 0.73 -14.45 -9.41
C ASP A 96 2.20 -14.36 -8.99
N TRP A 97 2.77 -13.15 -9.02
CA TRP A 97 4.13 -12.88 -8.54
C TRP A 97 4.25 -13.19 -7.04
N ALA A 98 3.33 -12.71 -6.20
CA ALA A 98 3.42 -12.94 -4.76
C ALA A 98 3.39 -14.44 -4.38
N ARG A 99 2.58 -15.26 -5.05
CA ARG A 99 2.57 -16.72 -4.87
C ARG A 99 3.91 -17.37 -5.23
N ALA A 100 4.56 -16.89 -6.29
CA ALA A 100 5.83 -17.43 -6.79
C ALA A 100 7.06 -16.87 -6.04
N ALA A 101 6.92 -15.72 -5.38
CA ALA A 101 8.01 -15.01 -4.71
C ALA A 101 8.64 -15.85 -3.57
N LYS A 102 9.96 -15.92 -3.61
CA LYS A 102 10.86 -16.62 -2.67
C LYS A 102 12.06 -15.71 -2.31
N PRO A 103 12.81 -16.00 -1.24
CA PRO A 103 13.98 -15.21 -0.87
C PRO A 103 14.99 -15.07 -2.02
N GLY A 104 15.48 -13.85 -2.22
CA GLY A 104 16.38 -13.47 -3.32
C GLY A 104 15.68 -12.96 -4.59
N ASP A 105 14.36 -13.12 -4.74
CA ASP A 105 13.63 -12.45 -5.82
C ASP A 105 13.55 -10.94 -5.57
N THR A 106 13.68 -10.13 -6.63
CA THR A 106 13.58 -8.66 -6.56
C THR A 106 12.32 -8.11 -7.21
N ILE A 107 11.95 -6.88 -6.83
CA ILE A 107 10.88 -6.11 -7.46
C ILE A 107 11.20 -4.61 -7.44
N GLU A 108 10.96 -3.94 -8.56
CA GLU A 108 11.08 -2.48 -8.67
C GLU A 108 9.91 -1.78 -7.97
N ALA A 109 10.20 -0.68 -7.29
CA ALA A 109 9.23 0.13 -6.58
C ALA A 109 9.47 1.63 -6.74
N THR A 110 8.39 2.41 -6.77
CA THR A 110 8.47 3.88 -6.76
C THR A 110 7.69 4.44 -5.56
N VAL A 111 8.30 5.36 -4.81
CA VAL A 111 7.61 6.14 -3.77
C VAL A 111 7.10 7.45 -4.38
N HIS A 112 5.77 7.58 -4.52
CA HIS A 112 5.15 8.83 -4.98
C HIS A 112 3.67 8.91 -4.58
N GLY A 113 3.23 10.07 -4.08
CA GLY A 113 1.82 10.33 -3.75
C GLY A 113 1.33 9.76 -2.42
N THR A 114 2.22 9.17 -1.62
CA THR A 114 1.93 8.75 -0.25
C THR A 114 2.26 9.89 0.72
N ALA A 115 1.37 10.15 1.68
CA ALA A 115 1.51 11.15 2.73
C ALA A 115 0.51 10.88 3.85
N PHE A 116 0.88 11.27 5.08
CA PHE A 116 -0.01 11.28 6.23
C PHE A 116 0.13 12.64 6.95
N THR A 117 -0.93 13.09 7.60
CA THR A 117 -0.91 14.28 8.45
C THR A 117 -1.61 13.90 9.74
N GLU A 118 -0.86 13.89 10.82
CA GLU A 118 -1.38 13.57 12.14
C GLU A 118 -2.44 14.60 12.55
N PRO A 119 -3.62 14.19 13.04
CA PRO A 119 -4.66 15.14 13.42
C PRO A 119 -4.23 15.99 14.62
N ASP A 120 -4.42 17.31 14.54
CA ASP A 120 -4.28 18.25 15.64
C ASP A 120 -5.66 18.86 15.99
N PRO A 121 -6.19 18.71 17.22
CA PRO A 121 -5.60 17.99 18.35
C PRO A 121 -5.56 16.47 18.15
N ALA A 122 -4.58 15.85 18.78
CA ALA A 122 -4.41 14.41 18.78
C ALA A 122 -5.62 13.68 19.39
N PRO A 123 -5.93 12.46 18.94
CA PRO A 123 -7.27 11.91 19.13
C PRO A 123 -7.39 10.97 20.39
N SER A 124 -8.57 10.85 21.05
CA SER A 124 -8.99 9.75 22.00
C SER A 124 -9.25 8.27 21.49
N HIS A 125 -10.49 7.74 21.25
CA HIS A 125 -10.78 6.28 20.98
C HIS A 125 -11.38 5.87 19.56
N VAL A 126 -10.79 4.89 18.84
CA VAL A 126 -10.79 4.66 17.35
C VAL A 126 -12.11 4.30 16.61
N PHE A 127 -12.19 4.56 15.28
CA PHE A 127 -13.02 3.74 14.35
C PHE A 127 -12.47 3.60 12.92
N ALA A 128 -12.19 2.38 12.45
CA ALA A 128 -11.68 2.13 11.09
C ALA A 128 -12.38 0.92 10.44
N VAL A 129 -12.60 1.00 9.12
CA VAL A 129 -13.28 -0.02 8.32
C VAL A 129 -12.37 -0.44 7.15
N ALA A 130 -11.97 -1.71 7.17
CA ALA A 130 -11.01 -2.29 6.24
C ALA A 130 -11.57 -3.57 5.61
N ASP A 131 -11.20 -3.81 4.35
CA ASP A 131 -11.20 -5.16 3.78
C ASP A 131 -9.86 -5.87 3.99
N ALA A 132 -9.72 -7.12 3.52
CA ALA A 132 -8.48 -7.88 3.69
C ALA A 132 -7.25 -7.21 3.04
N ALA A 133 -7.41 -6.51 1.91
CA ALA A 133 -6.30 -5.80 1.27
C ALA A 133 -5.84 -4.58 2.08
N SER A 134 -6.70 -4.10 2.98
CA SER A 134 -6.50 -2.90 3.79
C SER A 134 -6.22 -3.21 5.27
N LEU A 135 -6.25 -4.48 5.67
CA LEU A 135 -5.85 -4.95 6.99
C LEU A 135 -4.45 -4.52 7.46
N PRO A 136 -3.40 -4.46 6.60
CA PRO A 136 -2.06 -4.10 7.08
C PRO A 136 -1.97 -2.62 7.48
N ASP A 137 -2.80 -1.79 6.84
CA ASP A 137 -2.99 -0.36 7.11
C ASP A 137 -3.66 -0.15 8.48
N LEU A 138 -4.73 -0.91 8.74
CA LEU A 138 -5.50 -0.89 9.98
C LEU A 138 -4.66 -1.26 11.22
N LEU A 139 -3.70 -2.16 11.07
CA LEU A 139 -2.88 -2.64 12.19
C LEU A 139 -1.77 -1.66 12.60
N ALA A 140 -1.56 -0.58 11.84
CA ALA A 140 -0.45 0.35 12.04
C ALA A 140 -0.78 1.62 12.87
N ASP A 141 -2.05 1.92 13.18
CA ASP A 141 -2.47 3.16 13.86
C ASP A 141 -3.66 2.96 14.82
N GLN A 142 -3.63 3.55 16.02
CA GLN A 142 -4.73 3.48 17.00
C GLN A 142 -4.84 4.71 17.96
N SER A 143 -5.54 5.78 17.56
CA SER A 143 -6.30 6.66 18.49
C SER A 143 -7.43 7.52 17.83
N ALA A 144 -8.60 7.64 18.50
CA ALA A 144 -9.90 8.37 18.21
C ALA A 144 -10.73 8.21 16.95
N PRO A 145 -12.02 8.66 16.98
CA PRO A 145 -12.94 8.48 15.87
C PRO A 145 -12.54 9.50 14.79
N TYR A 146 -11.52 9.08 14.10
CA TYR A 146 -10.95 9.49 12.87
C TYR A 146 -11.23 8.30 11.97
N VAL A 147 -12.14 8.48 11.01
CA VAL A 147 -12.70 7.33 10.31
C VAL A 147 -11.83 7.00 9.11
N TRP A 148 -11.06 5.93 9.22
CA TRP A 148 -10.31 5.37 8.10
C TRP A 148 -11.16 4.38 7.32
N ILE A 149 -11.32 4.60 6.02
CA ILE A 149 -12.15 3.77 5.13
C ILE A 149 -11.28 3.32 3.96
N ALA A 150 -10.85 2.06 4.00
CA ALA A 150 -10.02 1.46 2.97
C ALA A 150 -10.69 0.15 2.51
N CYS A 151 -11.32 0.21 1.34
CA CYS A 151 -12.14 -0.86 0.77
C CYS A 151 -12.09 -0.80 -0.77
N ASP A 152 -12.90 -1.58 -1.47
CA ASP A 152 -13.24 -1.32 -2.86
C ASP A 152 -13.85 0.09 -3.05
N THR A 153 -13.76 0.62 -4.27
CA THR A 153 -14.20 1.98 -4.60
C THR A 153 -15.69 2.23 -4.34
N THR A 154 -16.55 1.23 -4.49
CA THR A 154 -18.01 1.35 -4.30
C THR A 154 -18.33 1.41 -2.80
N THR A 155 -17.82 0.47 -2.03
CA THR A 155 -17.99 0.42 -0.57
C THR A 155 -17.38 1.65 0.10
N THR A 156 -16.17 2.06 -0.31
CA THR A 156 -15.51 3.27 0.19
C THR A 156 -16.38 4.51 0.00
N ARG A 157 -16.98 4.69 -1.19
CA ARG A 157 -17.87 5.82 -1.47
C ARG A 157 -19.16 5.78 -0.63
N ALA A 158 -19.74 4.60 -0.44
CA ALA A 158 -20.95 4.41 0.36
C ALA A 158 -20.71 4.75 1.83
N LEU A 159 -19.66 4.17 2.44
CA LEU A 159 -19.28 4.42 3.83
C LEU A 159 -18.86 5.89 4.05
N THR A 160 -18.10 6.48 3.13
CA THR A 160 -17.73 7.91 3.21
C THR A 160 -18.96 8.82 3.19
N ALA A 161 -19.98 8.47 2.39
CA ALA A 161 -21.24 9.22 2.37
C ALA A 161 -22.00 9.07 3.69
N TYR A 162 -22.15 7.84 4.20
CA TYR A 162 -22.81 7.56 5.48
C TYR A 162 -22.15 8.30 6.66
N VAL A 163 -20.83 8.15 6.82
CA VAL A 163 -20.05 8.75 7.91
C VAL A 163 -20.10 10.28 7.89
N ARG A 164 -20.09 10.90 6.71
CA ARG A 164 -20.11 12.36 6.58
C ARG A 164 -21.51 12.99 6.63
N LYS A 165 -22.56 12.26 6.20
CA LYS A 165 -23.93 12.79 6.12
C LYS A 165 -24.78 12.40 7.31
N GLU A 166 -24.83 11.11 7.63
CA GLU A 166 -25.69 10.56 8.68
C GLU A 166 -25.02 10.71 10.06
N LEU A 167 -23.73 10.39 10.15
CA LEU A 167 -22.96 10.51 11.40
C LEU A 167 -22.32 11.89 11.61
N SER A 168 -22.51 12.82 10.67
CA SER A 168 -22.01 14.21 10.72
C SER A 168 -20.50 14.37 11.03
N VAL A 169 -19.67 13.37 10.70
CA VAL A 169 -18.23 13.45 10.99
C VAL A 169 -17.57 14.51 10.08
N PRO A 170 -16.84 15.51 10.64
CA PRO A 170 -16.15 16.53 9.87
C PRO A 170 -15.18 15.93 8.84
N ARG A 171 -15.09 16.52 7.64
CA ARG A 171 -14.23 16.00 6.55
C ARG A 171 -12.77 15.79 6.96
N GLN A 172 -12.23 16.66 7.83
CA GLN A 172 -10.86 16.57 8.34
C GLN A 172 -10.62 15.38 9.30
N ARG A 173 -11.68 14.65 9.68
CA ARG A 173 -11.65 13.45 10.53
C ARG A 173 -12.08 12.18 9.78
N VAL A 174 -12.02 12.20 8.45
CA VAL A 174 -12.31 11.04 7.60
C VAL A 174 -11.22 10.93 6.54
N ASN A 175 -10.46 9.83 6.56
CA ASN A 175 -9.63 9.44 5.42
C ASN A 175 -10.30 8.27 4.70
N ALA A 176 -10.39 8.36 3.38
CA ALA A 176 -11.11 7.38 2.58
C ALA A 176 -10.41 7.16 1.24
N MET A 177 -10.02 5.92 0.99
CA MET A 177 -9.24 5.53 -0.19
C MET A 177 -9.82 4.25 -0.78
N GLY A 178 -10.16 4.28 -2.08
CA GLY A 178 -10.64 3.11 -2.80
C GLY A 178 -9.45 2.32 -3.35
N TYR A 179 -9.04 1.25 -2.67
CA TYR A 179 -7.82 0.50 -2.99
C TYR A 179 -7.95 -0.28 -4.31
N TRP A 180 -9.16 -0.79 -4.59
CA TRP A 180 -9.45 -1.57 -5.79
C TRP A 180 -10.87 -1.30 -6.31
N ARG A 181 -11.23 -1.98 -7.40
CA ARG A 181 -12.57 -1.99 -7.99
C ARG A 181 -12.93 -3.42 -8.29
N THR A 182 -14.15 -3.82 -7.94
CA THR A 182 -14.77 -5.03 -8.49
C THR A 182 -14.81 -4.93 -10.01
N ALA A 183 -14.54 -6.06 -10.69
CA ALA A 183 -14.78 -6.16 -12.11
C ALA A 183 -16.31 -6.03 -12.36
N SER A 184 -16.66 -5.13 -13.27
CA SER A 184 -18.03 -4.89 -13.75
C SER A 184 -18.41 -5.85 -14.87
#